data_AF-A0A7K2MTE2-F1
#
_entry.id   AF-A0A7K2MTE2-F1
#
_cell.length_a   1.000
_cell.length_b   1.000
_cell.length_c   1.000
_cell.angle_alpha   90.00
_cell.angle_beta   90.00
_cell.angle_gamma   90.00
#
_symmetry.space_group_name_H-M   'P 1'
#
loop_
_entity.id
_entity.type
_entity.pdbx_description
1 polymer ?
#
loop_
_entity_poly.entity_id
_entity_poly.type
_entity_poly.pdbx_seq_one_letter_code
_entity_poly.pdbx_strand_id
1 'polypeptide(L)' 'LPVARAADAGRVGQHGLEIVMAVAQSFEARREPVGKRISVGVALLDAPGLGSAAA' A
#
# COMPACT_ATOMS: atom_id res chain seq x y z
N LEU A 1 14.94 18.13 12.66
CA LEU A 1 14.12 17.67 11.52
C LEU A 1 14.11 16.15 11.48
N PRO A 2 13.07 15.50 10.95
CA PRO A 2 13.07 14.04 10.78
C PRO A 2 14.27 13.63 9.90
N VAL A 3 15.02 12.61 10.33
CA VAL A 3 16.22 12.13 9.63
C VAL A 3 15.86 10.88 8.83
N ALA A 4 16.09 10.94 7.52
CA ALA A 4 16.01 9.76 6.65
C ALA A 4 17.03 8.71 7.13
N ARG A 5 16.54 7.52 7.48
CA ARG A 5 17.39 6.41 7.93
C ARG A 5 17.60 5.41 6.80
N ALA A 6 18.74 4.74 6.82
CA ALA A 6 19.03 3.62 5.93
C ALA A 6 18.00 2.50 6.16
N ALA A 7 17.64 1.79 5.08
CA ALA A 7 16.80 0.61 5.17
C ALA A 7 17.52 -0.47 6.02
N ASP A 8 16.82 -1.03 7.01
CA ASP A 8 17.34 -1.94 8.04
C ASP A 8 16.39 -3.14 8.18
N ALA A 9 16.79 -4.31 7.65
CA ALA A 9 16.05 -5.59 7.51
C ALA A 9 15.41 -6.14 8.81
N GLY A 10 15.98 -5.84 9.97
CA GLY A 10 15.45 -6.26 11.28
C GLY A 10 14.46 -5.26 11.90
N ARG A 11 14.25 -4.10 11.27
CA ARG A 11 13.27 -3.08 11.67
C ARG A 11 11.90 -3.46 11.10
N VAL A 12 10.85 -3.42 11.93
CA VAL A 12 9.46 -3.55 11.44
C VAL A 12 9.25 -2.48 10.36
N GLY A 13 9.09 -2.92 9.10
CA GLY A 13 9.12 -2.06 7.91
C GLY A 13 9.91 -2.61 6.70
N GLN A 14 10.50 -3.79 6.79
CA GLN A 14 11.37 -4.34 5.71
C GLN A 14 10.66 -5.29 4.77
N HIS A 15 9.74 -6.07 5.32
CA HIS A 15 8.79 -6.88 4.57
C HIS A 15 7.49 -6.11 4.32
N GLY A 16 7.49 -4.78 4.55
CA GLY A 16 6.28 -3.96 4.48
C GLY A 16 5.62 -4.01 3.10
N LEU A 17 6.41 -4.07 2.04
CA LEU A 17 5.88 -4.27 0.69
C LEU A 17 5.38 -5.70 0.47
N GLU A 18 6.00 -6.71 1.08
CA GLU A 18 5.55 -8.10 0.97
C GLU A 18 4.18 -8.30 1.62
N ILE A 19 3.96 -7.67 2.78
CA ILE A 19 2.65 -7.63 3.44
C ILE A 19 1.63 -6.94 2.55
N VAL A 20 1.98 -5.78 1.99
CA VAL A 20 1.11 -5.05 1.05
C VAL A 20 0.77 -5.91 -0.16
N MET A 21 1.74 -6.58 -0.77
CA MET A 21 1.53 -7.47 -1.92
C MET A 21 0.71 -8.71 -1.57
N ALA A 22 0.80 -9.21 -0.34
CA ALA A 22 0.05 -10.38 0.11
C ALA A 22 -1.45 -10.07 0.33
N VAL A 23 -1.81 -8.83 0.67
CA VAL A 23 -3.21 -8.44 0.99
C VAL A 23 -3.86 -7.56 -0.08
N ALA A 24 -3.08 -6.98 -0.98
CA ALA A 24 -3.60 -6.07 -2.00
C ALA A 24 -4.18 -6.82 -3.20
N GLN A 25 -5.31 -6.33 -3.70
CA GLN A 25 -5.88 -6.72 -4.99
C GLN A 25 -5.25 -5.93 -6.15
N SER A 26 -4.76 -4.72 -5.87
CA SER A 26 -4.08 -3.88 -6.85
C SER A 26 -3.00 -3.03 -6.19
N PHE A 27 -1.93 -2.76 -6.93
CA PHE A 27 -0.78 -1.97 -6.48
C PHE A 27 -0.24 -1.12 -7.62
N GLU A 28 -0.07 0.18 -7.37
CA GLU A 28 0.54 1.12 -8.31
C GLU A 28 1.57 2.00 -7.59
N ALA A 29 2.74 2.17 -8.21
CA ALA A 29 3.76 3.09 -7.76
C ALA A 29 4.06 4.13 -8.84
N ARG A 30 3.77 5.39 -8.55
CA ARG A 30 4.03 6.52 -9.45
C ARG A 30 5.12 7.42 -8.88
N ARG A 31 6.13 7.74 -9.68
CA ARG A 31 7.17 8.71 -9.30
C ARG A 31 6.62 10.12 -9.43
N GLU A 32 6.81 10.94 -8.41
CA GLU A 32 6.35 12.32 -8.35
C GLU A 32 7.56 13.26 -8.19
N PRO A 33 7.44 14.56 -8.53
CA PRO A 33 8.57 15.50 -8.51
C PRO A 33 9.34 15.55 -7.19
N VAL A 34 8.64 15.35 -6.06
CA VAL A 34 9.22 15.35 -4.70
C VAL A 34 9.09 14.02 -3.98
N GLY A 35 8.93 12.90 -4.70
CA GLY A 35 8.88 11.57 -4.09
C GLY A 35 8.19 10.51 -4.94
N LYS A 36 7.28 9.77 -4.31
CA LYS A 36 6.45 8.75 -4.97
C LYS A 36 5.07 8.69 -4.34
N ARG A 37 4.08 8.38 -5.17
CA ARG A 37 2.73 8.03 -4.75
C ARG A 37 2.55 6.53 -4.87
N ILE A 38 2.10 5.90 -3.81
CA ILE A 38 1.75 4.48 -3.79
C ILE A 38 0.23 4.39 -3.63
N SER A 39 -0.43 3.69 -4.54
CA SER A 39 -1.86 3.40 -4.48
C SER A 39 -2.04 1.90 -4.31
N VAL A 40 -2.90 1.49 -3.38
CA VAL A 40 -3.14 0.07 -3.06
C VAL A 40 -4.65 -0.15 -2.93
N GLY A 41 -5.19 -1.12 -3.66
CA GLY A 41 -6.56 -1.59 -3.47
C GLY A 41 -6.58 -2.78 -2.52
N VAL A 42 -7.40 -2.72 -1.48
CA VAL A 42 -7.61 -3.81 -0.52
C VAL A 42 -9.10 -4.17 -0.46
N ALA A 43 -9.41 -5.44 -0.20
CA ALA A 43 -10.80 -5.86 -0.02
C ALA A 43 -11.32 -5.40 1.34
N LEU A 44 -12.53 -4.83 1.37
CA LEU A 44 -13.26 -4.64 2.62
C LEU A 44 -13.93 -5.98 2.97
N LEU A 45 -13.35 -6.73 3.89
CA LEU A 45 -13.99 -7.91 4.46
C LEU A 45 -14.99 -7.42 5.52
N ASP A 46 -16.28 -7.74 5.32
CA ASP A 46 -17.49 -7.18 5.95
C ASP A 46 -17.99 -5.80 5.47
N ALA A 47 -18.16 -5.62 4.16
CA ALA A 47 -19.18 -4.68 3.67
C ALA A 47 -20.50 -5.42 3.42
N PRO A 48 -21.46 -5.47 4.37
CA PRO A 48 -22.82 -5.79 4.01
C PRO A 48 -23.34 -4.71 3.05
N GLY A 49 -23.42 -5.04 1.75
CA GLY A 49 -24.28 -4.34 0.81
C GLY A 49 -23.69 -3.17 0.01
N LEU A 50 -22.45 -3.25 -0.48
CA LEU A 50 -22.11 -2.45 -1.68
C LEU A 50 -22.46 -3.26 -2.92
N GLY A 51 -23.75 -3.28 -3.22
CA GLY A 51 -24.29 -3.83 -4.47
C GLY A 51 -23.54 -3.25 -5.67
N SER A 52 -23.26 -4.13 -6.63
CA SER A 52 -22.72 -3.80 -7.95
C SER A 52 -23.30 -2.49 -8.49
N ALA A 53 -22.51 -1.41 -8.47
CA ALA A 53 -22.73 -0.26 -9.32
C ALA A 53 -22.02 -0.54 -10.66
N ALA A 54 -22.69 -1.33 -11.49
CA ALA A 54 -22.49 -1.28 -12.93
C ALA A 54 -23.33 -0.12 -13.47
N ALA A 55 -22.68 0.96 -13.89
CA ALA A 55 -23.14 1.93 -14.89
C ALA A 55 -21.93 2.74 -15.37
#